data_AF-A0A655ZBU1-F1
#
_entry.id   AF-A0A655ZBU1-F1
#
_cell.length_a   1.000
_cell.length_b   1.000
_cell.length_c   1.000
_cell.angle_alpha   90.00
_cell.angle_beta   90.00
_cell.angle_gamma   90.00
#
_symmetry.space_group_name_H-M   'P 1'
#
loop_
_entity.id
_entity.type
_entity.pdbx_description
1 polymer ?
#
loop_
_entity_poly.entity_id
_entity_poly.type
_entity_poly.pdbx_seq_one_letter_code
_entity_poly.pdbx_strand_id
1 'polypeptide(L)'
;MAHDGDNTVLCGQQYRGQPDDYPPLVAMHTGTGPLKPLQAEPEQWARFNHYIASIAATDEWILATSPPGNCYGIWSKATGELVELAALADASGVVVRHGAFQISSGSGKIILQSAPELSQSHMSNVMWDNHWSAI
;
A
#
# COMPACT_ATOMS: atom_id res chain seq x y z
N MET A 1 -4.44 -7.30 6.39
CA MET A 1 -4.38 -8.47 5.49
C MET A 1 -5.30 -8.17 4.32
N ALA A 2 -4.86 -8.44 3.10
CA ALA A 2 -5.67 -8.25 1.90
C ALA A 2 -5.59 -9.51 1.02
N HIS A 3 -6.61 -9.70 0.18
CA HIS A 3 -6.67 -10.81 -0.76
C HIS A 3 -7.04 -10.26 -2.15
N ASP A 4 -6.52 -10.87 -3.21
CA ASP A 4 -6.87 -10.52 -4.58
C ASP A 4 -8.11 -11.26 -5.09
N GLY A 5 -8.79 -12.03 -4.24
CA GLY A 5 -10.02 -12.76 -4.56
C GLY A 5 -9.82 -14.22 -4.97
N ASP A 6 -8.59 -14.62 -5.35
CA ASP A 6 -8.32 -15.97 -5.87
C ASP A 6 -7.40 -16.77 -4.96
N ASN A 7 -6.11 -16.42 -4.91
CA ASN A 7 -5.09 -17.30 -4.30
C ASN A 7 -3.91 -16.54 -3.69
N THR A 8 -3.98 -15.20 -3.68
CA THR A 8 -2.93 -14.35 -3.11
C THR A 8 -3.39 -13.78 -1.78
N VAL A 9 -2.53 -13.92 -0.78
CA VAL A 9 -2.67 -13.27 0.52
C VAL A 9 -1.56 -12.24 0.67
N LEU A 10 -1.92 -11.04 1.10
CA LEU A 10 -1.00 -9.94 1.37
C LEU A 10 -1.00 -9.61 2.86
N CYS A 11 0.20 -9.53 3.41
CA CYS A 11 0.45 -9.21 4.80
C CYS A 11 1.21 -7.89 4.88
N GLY A 12 0.58 -6.88 5.47
CA GLY A 12 1.22 -5.63 5.89
C GLY A 12 1.61 -5.74 7.34
N GLN A 13 2.77 -5.20 7.68
CA GLN A 13 3.38 -5.36 9.00
C GLN A 13 3.69 -4.01 9.64
N GLN A 14 3.79 -4.03 10.97
CA GLN A 14 4.32 -2.94 11.76
C GLN A 14 5.60 -3.43 12.41
N TYR A 15 6.68 -2.67 12.24
CA TYR A 15 7.96 -2.98 12.85
C TYR A 15 8.15 -2.14 14.12
N ARG A 16 8.61 -2.78 15.20
CA ARG A 16 8.87 -2.15 16.51
C ARG A 16 10.24 -2.54 17.07
N GLY A 17 11.16 -2.92 16.19
CA GLY A 17 12.52 -3.30 16.55
C GLY A 17 13.45 -2.10 16.59
N GLN A 18 14.65 -2.25 16.00
CA GLN A 18 15.67 -1.19 16.02
C GLN A 18 15.25 -0.01 15.13
N PRO A 19 15.35 1.25 15.58
CA PRO A 19 14.93 2.41 14.79
C PRO A 19 15.60 2.54 13.42
N ASP A 20 16.84 2.08 13.29
CA ASP A 20 17.63 2.18 12.05
C ASP A 20 17.53 0.93 11.15
N ASP A 21 16.67 -0.03 11.49
CA ASP A 21 16.40 -1.21 10.68
C ASP A 21 15.15 -0.98 9.82
N TYR A 22 15.23 -1.31 8.53
CA TYR A 22 14.17 -1.05 7.55
C TYR A 22 13.82 -2.34 6.79
N PRO A 23 13.28 -3.34 7.50
CA PRO A 23 12.95 -4.62 6.87
C PRO A 23 11.75 -4.45 5.93
N PRO A 24 11.56 -5.39 4.99
CA PRO A 24 10.33 -5.47 4.22
C PRO A 24 9.09 -5.51 5.11
N LEU A 25 8.17 -4.56 4.89
CA LEU A 25 6.93 -4.45 5.67
C LEU A 25 5.74 -5.09 4.99
N VAL A 26 5.89 -5.52 3.73
CA VAL A 26 4.85 -6.19 2.96
C VAL A 26 5.37 -7.52 2.45
N ALA A 27 4.54 -8.55 2.56
CA ALA A 27 4.84 -9.86 2.03
C ALA A 27 3.61 -10.49 1.37
N MET A 28 3.87 -11.31 0.35
CA MET A 28 2.88 -11.95 -0.50
C MET A 28 3.00 -13.47 -0.40
N HIS A 29 1.87 -14.16 -0.32
CA HIS A 29 1.79 -15.60 -0.37
C HIS A 29 0.84 -16.03 -1.48
N THR A 30 1.28 -16.96 -2.33
CA THR A 30 0.52 -17.46 -3.48
C THR A 30 0.40 -18.99 -3.41
N GLY A 31 -0.84 -19.49 -3.32
CA GLY A 31 -1.12 -20.93 -3.31
C GLY A 31 -0.50 -21.68 -2.13
N THR A 32 0.38 -22.66 -2.41
CA THR A 32 1.09 -23.43 -1.37
C THR A 32 2.58 -23.13 -1.45
N GLY A 33 3.05 -22.16 -0.67
CA GLY A 33 4.46 -21.77 -0.65
C GLY A 33 4.84 -21.00 0.61
N PRO A 34 6.10 -20.57 0.76
CA PRO A 34 6.46 -19.64 1.82
C PRO A 34 5.87 -18.25 1.53
N LEU A 35 5.64 -17.48 2.60
CA LEU A 35 5.39 -16.05 2.50
C LEU A 35 6.65 -15.36 1.93
N LYS A 36 6.51 -14.64 0.82
CA LYS A 36 7.60 -13.97 0.11
C LYS A 36 7.58 -12.47 0.40
N PRO A 37 8.62 -11.88 1.00
CA PRO A 37 8.72 -10.43 1.17
C PRO A 37 8.72 -9.72 -0.19
N LEU A 38 8.06 -8.57 -0.26
CA LEU A 38 8.20 -7.66 -1.41
C LEU A 38 9.54 -6.92 -1.32
N GLN A 39 10.05 -6.52 -2.47
CA GLN A 39 11.39 -5.95 -2.62
C GLN A 39 11.31 -4.42 -2.76
N ALA A 40 12.16 -3.73 -2.01
CA ALA A 40 12.43 -2.31 -2.11
C ALA A 40 13.80 -2.04 -1.46
N GLU A 41 14.44 -0.94 -1.85
CA GLU A 41 15.68 -0.49 -1.23
C GLU A 41 15.46 -0.08 0.24
N PRO A 42 16.47 -0.18 1.12
CA PRO A 42 16.34 0.20 2.53
C PRO A 42 15.79 1.62 2.73
N GLU A 43 16.22 2.59 1.92
CA GLU A 43 15.76 3.98 2.00
C GLU A 43 14.29 4.12 1.57
N GLN A 44 13.81 3.23 0.71
CA GLN A 44 12.40 3.17 0.31
C GLN A 44 11.56 2.59 1.45
N TRP A 45 12.00 1.51 2.11
CA TRP A 45 11.35 0.99 3.30
C TRP A 45 11.35 1.99 4.46
N ALA A 46 12.42 2.76 4.62
CA ALA A 46 12.50 3.82 5.61
C ALA A 46 11.40 4.88 5.45
N ARG A 47 10.92 5.13 4.22
CA ARG A 47 9.82 6.08 3.99
C ARG A 47 8.51 5.64 4.65
N PHE A 48 8.28 4.35 4.83
CA PHE A 48 7.05 3.85 5.44
C PHE A 48 7.01 4.02 6.96
N ASN A 49 8.11 4.49 7.58
CA ASN A 49 8.21 4.74 9.01
C ASN A 49 7.69 3.56 9.85
N HIS A 50 8.14 2.36 9.47
CA HIS A 50 7.84 1.08 10.12
C HIS A 50 6.36 0.69 10.20
N TYR A 51 5.48 1.30 9.39
CA TYR A 51 4.05 1.10 9.51
C TYR A 51 3.36 0.97 8.15
N ILE A 52 2.54 -0.06 8.00
CA ILE A 52 1.59 -0.20 6.89
C ILE A 52 0.17 -0.13 7.46
N ALA A 53 -0.63 0.85 7.01
CA ALA A 53 -2.01 1.01 7.42
C ALA A 53 -2.95 0.10 6.64
N SER A 54 -2.83 0.15 5.32
CA SER A 54 -3.77 -0.49 4.40
C SER A 54 -3.02 -1.07 3.21
N ILE A 55 -3.58 -2.15 2.64
CA ILE A 55 -3.07 -2.81 1.46
C ILE A 55 -4.26 -3.19 0.59
N ALA A 56 -4.11 -3.02 -0.72
CA ALA A 56 -5.01 -3.62 -1.71
C ALA A 56 -4.19 -4.15 -2.88
N ALA A 57 -4.81 -5.00 -3.69
CA ALA A 57 -4.18 -5.50 -4.91
C ALA A 57 -5.18 -5.63 -6.06
N THR A 58 -4.67 -5.39 -7.25
CA THR A 58 -5.30 -5.73 -8.52
C THR A 58 -4.68 -7.02 -9.06
N ASP A 59 -4.96 -7.35 -10.31
CA ASP A 59 -4.33 -8.49 -10.99
C ASP A 59 -2.82 -8.30 -11.16
N GLU A 60 -2.36 -7.05 -11.34
CA GLU A 60 -0.98 -6.72 -11.68
C GLU A 60 -0.20 -6.05 -10.54
N TRP A 61 -0.88 -5.31 -9.66
CA TRP A 61 -0.24 -4.38 -8.74
C TRP A 61 -0.65 -4.63 -7.29
N ILE A 62 0.26 -4.35 -6.37
CA ILE A 62 0.00 -4.29 -4.93
C ILE A 62 0.25 -2.86 -4.48
N LEU A 63 -0.68 -2.26 -3.73
CA LEU A 63 -0.50 -0.93 -3.17
C LEU A 63 -0.59 -0.99 -1.65
N ALA A 64 0.36 -0.36 -0.96
CA ALA A 64 0.35 -0.22 0.49
C ALA A 64 0.50 1.25 0.92
N THR A 65 -0.17 1.65 1.99
CA THR A 65 -0.18 3.01 2.53
C THR A 65 0.51 3.10 3.90
N SER A 66 1.12 4.25 4.18
CA SER A 66 1.66 4.59 5.51
C SER A 66 1.29 6.03 5.90
N PRO A 67 0.35 6.19 6.85
CA PRO A 67 0.05 7.48 7.47
C PRO A 67 1.28 8.11 8.15
N PRO A 68 2.00 7.41 9.06
CA PRO A 68 3.15 8.02 9.73
C PRO A 68 4.35 8.22 8.79
N GLY A 69 4.39 7.52 7.65
CA GLY A 69 5.36 7.72 6.56
C GLY A 69 4.97 8.83 5.58
N ASN A 70 3.71 9.30 5.61
CA ASN A 70 3.14 10.22 4.62
C ASN A 70 3.38 9.75 3.18
N CYS A 71 3.19 8.46 2.91
CA CYS A 71 3.46 7.87 1.61
C CYS A 71 2.58 6.66 1.27
N TYR A 72 2.56 6.30 0.00
CA TYR A 72 2.14 4.99 -0.46
C TYR A 72 3.16 4.42 -1.45
N GLY A 73 3.22 3.10 -1.56
CA GLY A 73 4.05 2.41 -2.54
C GLY A 73 3.25 1.44 -3.39
N ILE A 74 3.74 1.20 -4.61
CA ILE A 74 3.17 0.25 -5.55
C ILE A 74 4.25 -0.76 -5.94
N TRP A 75 3.92 -2.04 -5.85
CA TRP A 75 4.77 -3.14 -6.26
C TRP A 75 4.15 -3.92 -7.42
N SER A 76 5.02 -4.43 -8.30
CA SER A 76 4.60 -5.42 -9.31
C SER A 76 4.31 -6.76 -8.64
N LYS A 77 3.16 -7.39 -8.93
CA LYS A 77 2.90 -8.78 -8.52
C LYS A 77 3.79 -9.77 -9.26
N ALA A 78 4.22 -9.44 -10.48
CA ALA A 78 5.04 -10.31 -11.31
C ALA A 78 6.48 -10.41 -10.80
N THR A 79 7.10 -9.28 -10.47
CA THR A 79 8.52 -9.25 -10.02
C THR A 79 8.66 -9.15 -8.50
N GLY A 80 7.64 -8.64 -7.81
CA GLY A 80 7.69 -8.33 -6.38
C GLY A 80 8.45 -7.03 -6.06
N GLU A 81 8.90 -6.29 -7.08
CA GLU A 81 9.70 -5.06 -6.92
C GLU A 81 8.83 -3.82 -6.79
N LEU A 82 9.30 -2.86 -6.01
CA LEU A 82 8.69 -1.53 -5.89
C LEU A 82 8.87 -0.77 -7.21
N VAL A 83 7.75 -0.37 -7.81
CA VAL A 83 7.72 0.37 -9.07
C VAL A 83 7.34 1.83 -8.89
N GLU A 84 6.68 2.18 -7.77
CA GLU A 84 6.37 3.58 -7.43
C GLU A 84 6.42 3.79 -5.92
N LEU A 85 6.98 4.93 -5.51
CA LEU A 85 6.92 5.43 -4.14
C LEU A 85 6.52 6.90 -4.19
N ALA A 86 5.34 7.21 -3.67
CA ALA A 86 4.76 8.54 -3.79
C ALA A 86 4.41 9.14 -2.43
N ALA A 87 4.60 10.46 -2.32
CA ALA A 87 4.25 11.20 -1.12
C ALA A 87 2.74 11.51 -1.09
N LEU A 88 2.11 11.23 0.04
CA LEU A 88 0.73 11.56 0.32
C LEU A 88 0.59 11.77 1.83
N ALA A 89 0.36 13.02 2.24
CA ALA A 89 0.17 13.35 3.65
C ALA A 89 -0.95 12.49 4.24
N ASP A 90 -0.70 11.90 5.40
CA ASP A 90 -1.66 11.05 6.12
C ASP A 90 -2.34 10.02 5.19
N ALA A 91 -1.55 9.27 4.42
CA ALA A 91 -2.03 8.25 3.50
C ALA A 91 -2.69 7.08 4.26
N SER A 92 -4.02 7.01 4.25
CA SER A 92 -4.79 6.17 5.16
C SER A 92 -5.23 4.85 4.50
N GLY A 93 -6.45 4.81 3.95
CA GLY A 93 -7.03 3.59 3.40
C GLY A 93 -6.72 3.44 1.92
N VAL A 94 -6.63 2.19 1.45
CA VAL A 94 -6.68 1.88 0.03
C VAL A 94 -7.72 0.79 -0.24
N VAL A 95 -8.48 0.95 -1.33
CA VAL A 95 -9.41 -0.06 -1.87
C VAL A 95 -9.24 -0.17 -3.37
N VAL A 96 -9.67 -1.28 -3.97
CA VAL A 96 -9.74 -1.45 -5.42
C VAL A 96 -11.19 -1.36 -5.88
N ARG A 97 -11.43 -0.54 -6.91
CA ARG A 97 -12.74 -0.43 -7.56
C ARG A 97 -12.56 -0.31 -9.06
N HIS A 98 -13.22 -1.19 -9.82
CA HIS A 98 -13.12 -1.26 -11.28
C HIS A 98 -11.66 -1.35 -11.79
N GLY A 99 -10.81 -2.12 -11.11
CA GLY A 99 -9.41 -2.33 -11.49
C GLY A 99 -8.45 -1.19 -11.14
N ALA A 100 -8.92 -0.09 -10.54
CA ALA A 100 -8.09 1.01 -10.08
C ALA A 100 -8.07 1.09 -8.54
N PHE A 101 -6.95 1.55 -7.98
CA PHE A 101 -6.88 1.86 -6.55
C PHE A 101 -7.53 3.21 -6.26
N GLN A 102 -8.20 3.29 -5.11
CA GLN A 102 -8.62 4.53 -4.49
C GLN A 102 -7.93 4.64 -3.13
N ILE A 103 -7.12 5.68 -2.98
CA ILE A 103 -6.33 5.96 -1.78
C ILE A 103 -6.95 7.16 -1.07
N SER A 104 -7.27 7.02 0.20
CA SER A 104 -7.73 8.13 1.03
C SER A 104 -6.57 8.74 1.81
N SER A 105 -6.71 10.03 2.11
CA SER A 105 -5.85 10.76 3.04
C SER A 105 -6.71 11.43 4.10
N GLY A 106 -6.23 11.49 5.34
CA GLY A 106 -6.92 12.25 6.40
C GLY A 106 -6.98 13.76 6.16
N SER A 107 -6.22 14.27 5.18
CA SER A 107 -6.37 15.66 4.68
C SER A 107 -7.61 15.88 3.79
N GLY A 108 -8.38 14.81 3.50
CA GLY A 108 -9.53 14.85 2.59
C GLY A 108 -9.16 14.65 1.11
N LYS A 109 -7.88 14.43 0.79
CA LYS A 109 -7.42 14.11 -0.57
C LYS A 109 -7.74 12.66 -0.92
N ILE A 110 -8.24 12.43 -2.12
CA ILE A 110 -8.44 11.09 -2.69
C ILE A 110 -7.58 10.96 -3.94
N ILE A 111 -6.81 9.89 -4.03
CA ILE A 111 -6.04 9.51 -5.23
C ILE A 111 -6.74 8.34 -5.91
N LEU A 112 -7.03 8.50 -7.20
CA LEU A 112 -7.39 7.41 -8.10
C LEU A 112 -6.13 7.00 -8.85
N GLN A 113 -5.66 5.78 -8.63
CA GLN A 113 -4.44 5.25 -9.25
C GLN A 113 -4.81 4.06 -10.13
N SER A 114 -4.74 4.25 -11.46
CA SER A 114 -5.09 3.19 -12.42
C SER A 114 -3.91 2.26 -12.71
N ALA A 115 -2.70 2.79 -12.67
CA ALA A 115 -1.42 2.09 -12.88
C ALA A 115 -0.30 2.91 -12.24
N PRO A 116 0.93 2.38 -12.10
CA PRO A 116 2.07 3.18 -11.70
C PRO A 116 2.19 4.46 -12.55
N GLU A 117 2.48 5.59 -11.89
CA GLU A 117 2.61 6.95 -12.42
C GLU A 117 1.34 7.54 -13.07
N LEU A 118 0.26 6.76 -13.17
CA LEU A 118 -1.02 7.18 -13.74
C LEU A 118 -2.06 7.41 -12.66
N SER A 119 -1.97 8.60 -12.04
CA SER A 119 -2.82 9.00 -10.93
C SER A 119 -3.61 10.28 -11.21
N GLN A 120 -4.80 10.35 -10.63
CA GLN A 120 -5.64 11.55 -10.57
C GLN A 120 -5.97 11.84 -9.12
N SER A 121 -6.00 13.11 -8.75
CA SER A 121 -6.34 13.50 -7.38
C SER A 121 -7.50 14.47 -7.32
N HIS A 122 -8.38 14.25 -6.35
CA HIS A 122 -9.49 15.14 -6.06
C HIS A 122 -9.58 15.42 -4.57
N MET A 123 -10.08 16.60 -4.23
CA MET A 123 -10.37 16.96 -2.84
C MET A 123 -11.81 16.60 -2.52
N SER A 124 -12.00 15.90 -1.40
CA SER A 124 -13.31 15.67 -0.81
C SER A 124 -13.56 16.68 0.30
N ASN A 125 -14.82 17.14 0.43
CA ASN A 125 -15.26 17.92 1.59
C ASN A 125 -15.56 17.02 2.81
N VAL A 126 -15.34 15.71 2.69
CA VAL A 126 -15.52 14.73 3.76
C VAL A 126 -14.15 14.33 4.30
N MET A 127 -13.94 14.57 5.59
CA MET A 127 -12.81 14.03 6.36
C MET A 127 -13.23 12.66 6.92
N TRP A 128 -12.49 11.62 6.53
CA TRP A 128 -12.74 10.25 6.98
C TRP A 128 -11.84 9.94 8.18
N ASP A 129 -12.30 9.12 9.12
CA ASP A 129 -11.37 8.43 10.00
C ASP A 129 -10.64 7.31 9.21
N ASN A 130 -9.52 6.81 9.75
CA ASN A 130 -8.57 5.99 9.00
C ASN A 130 -9.06 4.59 8.56
N HIS A 131 -10.35 4.26 8.73
CA HIS A 131 -10.90 2.95 8.33
C HIS A 131 -11.81 3.06 7.11
N TRP A 132 -11.27 2.74 5.94
CA TRP A 132 -12.08 2.51 4.73
C TRP A 132 -12.44 1.04 4.59
N SER A 133 -13.73 0.77 4.43
CA SER A 133 -14.27 -0.51 3.97
C SER A 133 -15.15 -0.24 2.76
N ALA A 134 -14.83 -0.84 1.62
CA ALA A 134 -15.77 -0.94 0.51
C ALA A 134 -16.78 -2.04 0.85
N ILE A 135 -18.08 -1.72 0.78
CA ILE A 135 -19.19 -2.67 0.96
C ILE A 135 -19.64 -3.14 -0.41
#